data_AF-X1B6G5-F1
#
_entry.id   AF-X1B6G5-F1
#
_cell.length_a   1.000
_cell.length_b   1.000
_cell.length_c   1.000
_cell.angle_alpha   90.00
_cell.angle_beta   90.00
_cell.angle_gamma   90.00
#
_symmetry.space_group_name_H-M   'P 1'
#
loop_
_entity.id
_entity.type
_entity.pdbx_description
1 polymer ?
#
loop_
_entity_poly.entity_id
_entity_poly.type
_entity_poly.pdbx_seq_one_letter_code
_entity_poly.pdbx_strand_id
1 'polypeptide(L)' 'MTIKKVGILTGGGDCPGLNSVLYGIMLKAFDAGIDCVGILKGWKGFMENLTVPLDIADHDDLHTIGGTILFTSRTNPLLL' A
#
# COMPACT_ATOMS: atom_id res chain seq x y z
N MET A 1 2.28 -23.89 1.16
CA MET A 1 2.01 -22.86 0.13
C MET A 1 3.04 -21.76 0.29
N THR A 2 3.65 -21.31 -0.80
CA THR A 2 4.53 -20.14 -0.81
C THR A 2 3.69 -18.89 -1.06
N ILE A 3 3.94 -17.80 -0.31
CA ILE A 3 3.26 -16.52 -0.54
C ILE A 3 3.74 -15.96 -1.89
N LYS A 4 2.81 -15.54 -2.74
CA LYS A 4 3.09 -15.00 -4.08
C LYS A 4 2.70 -13.53 -4.26
N LYS A 5 1.87 -13.01 -3.36
CA LYS A 5 1.31 -11.66 -3.46
C LYS A 5 1.00 -11.10 -2.08
N VAL A 6 1.21 -9.80 -1.90
CA VAL A 6 0.89 -9.06 -0.67
C VAL A 6 0.01 -7.86 -0.99
N GLY A 7 -1.05 -7.66 -0.22
CA GLY A 7 -1.90 -6.47 -0.26
C GLY A 7 -1.47 -5.47 0.79
N ILE A 8 -1.37 -4.19 0.42
CA ILE A 8 -0.89 -3.12 1.30
C ILE A 8 -1.94 -2.01 1.34
N LEU A 9 -2.30 -1.55 2.54
CA LEU A 9 -3.17 -0.39 2.75
C LEU A 9 -2.59 0.51 3.84
N THR A 10 -2.86 1.81 3.75
CA THR A 10 -2.59 2.77 4.83
C THR A 10 -3.90 3.15 5.51
N GLY A 11 -4.05 2.76 6.78
CA GLY A 11 -5.23 3.10 7.59
C GLY A 11 -4.97 4.27 8.54
N GLY A 12 -6.00 5.06 8.83
CA GLY A 12 -5.92 6.13 9.82
C GLY A 12 -5.57 7.50 9.23
N GLY A 13 -4.84 8.33 9.98
CA GLY A 13 -4.37 9.64 9.50
C GLY A 13 -3.13 9.52 8.63
N ASP A 14 -2.95 10.46 7.72
CA ASP A 14 -1.72 10.54 6.91
C ASP A 14 -0.55 11.09 7.74
N CYS A 15 0.67 10.60 7.50
CA CYS A 15 1.88 11.10 8.15
C CYS A 15 3.09 11.05 7.22
N PRO A 16 4.10 11.92 7.45
CA PRO A 16 5.36 11.86 6.71
C PRO A 16 6.02 10.47 6.87
N GLY A 17 6.44 9.89 5.74
CA GLY A 17 7.19 8.63 5.71
C GLY A 17 6.38 7.38 5.35
N LEU A 18 5.05 7.46 5.20
CA LEU A 18 4.25 6.30 4.77
C LEU A 18 4.66 5.81 3.37
N ASN A 19 4.90 6.72 2.43
CA ASN A 19 5.47 6.36 1.12
C ASN A 19 6.86 5.73 1.22
N SER A 20 7.72 6.19 2.14
CA SER A 20 9.04 5.57 2.36
C SER A 20 8.92 4.15 2.92
N VAL A 21 7.94 3.90 3.80
CA VAL A 21 7.61 2.54 4.27
C VAL A 21 7.07 1.67 3.13
N LEU A 22 6.14 2.21 2.32
CA LEU A 22 5.60 1.53 1.15
C LEU A 22 6.73 1.12 0.18
N TYR A 23 7.63 2.06 -0.11
CA TYR A 23 8.83 1.82 -0.92
C TYR A 23 9.70 0.68 -0.35
N GLY A 24 9.98 0.70 0.95
CA GLY A 24 10.74 -0.36 1.61
C GLY A 24 10.07 -1.73 1.51
N ILE A 25 8.75 -1.79 1.62
CA ILE A 25 7.98 -3.04 1.44
C ILE A 25 8.09 -3.53 -0.01
N MET A 26 7.87 -2.65 -0.99
CA MET A 26 7.96 -3.01 -2.41
C MET A 26 9.36 -3.53 -2.78
N LEU A 27 10.41 -2.89 -2.28
CA LEU A 27 11.79 -3.32 -2.51
C LEU A 27 12.04 -4.74 -1.96
N LYS A 28 11.58 -5.03 -0.74
CA LYS A 28 11.73 -6.36 -0.15
C LYS A 28 10.86 -7.42 -0.81
N ALA A 29 9.66 -7.05 -1.26
CA ALA A 29 8.79 -7.96 -1.98
C ALA A 29 9.38 -8.31 -3.36
N PHE A 30 9.95 -7.31 -4.05
CA PHE A 30 10.67 -7.50 -5.31
C PHE A 30 11.85 -8.47 -5.15
N ASP A 31 12.72 -8.26 -4.16
CA ASP A 31 13.84 -9.17 -3.84
C ASP A 31 13.37 -10.62 -3.59
N ALA A 32 12.16 -10.78 -3.04
CA ALA A 32 11.57 -12.08 -2.71
C ALA A 32 10.73 -12.69 -3.84
N GLY A 33 10.55 -12.01 -4.98
CA GLY A 33 9.67 -12.44 -6.07
C GLY A 33 8.19 -12.49 -5.66
N ILE A 34 7.76 -11.54 -4.83
CA ILE A 34 6.38 -11.38 -4.33
C ILE A 34 5.77 -10.13 -4.98
N ASP A 35 4.59 -10.28 -5.58
CA ASP A 35 3.87 -9.15 -6.17
C ASP A 35 3.27 -8.26 -5.08
N CYS A 36 3.33 -6.94 -5.25
CA CYS A 36 2.65 -5.98 -4.39
C CYS A 36 1.35 -5.47 -5.03
N VAL A 37 0.30 -5.37 -4.21
CA VAL A 37 -0.97 -4.75 -4.58
C VAL A 37 -1.31 -3.67 -3.57
N GLY A 38 -1.45 -2.44 -4.05
CA GLY A 38 -1.92 -1.31 -3.26
C GLY A 38 -3.43 -1.34 -3.15
N ILE A 39 -3.95 -1.07 -1.96
CA ILE A 39 -5.37 -0.94 -1.69
C ILE A 39 -5.63 0.53 -1.37
N LEU A 40 -6.45 1.17 -2.20
CA LEU A 40 -6.67 2.62 -2.10
C LEU A 40 -7.57 2.96 -0.92
N LYS A 41 -7.43 4.17 -0.37
CA LYS A 41 -8.32 4.74 0.66
C LYS A 41 -8.49 3.82 1.88
N GLY A 42 -7.41 3.18 2.32
CA GLY A 42 -7.39 2.33 3.51
C GLY A 42 -8.48 1.25 3.51
N TRP A 43 -9.16 1.09 4.65
CA TRP A 43 -10.21 0.09 4.82
C TRP A 43 -11.41 0.29 3.89
N LYS A 44 -11.70 1.54 3.45
CA LYS A 44 -12.79 1.78 2.51
C LYS A 44 -12.54 1.05 1.19
N GLY A 45 -11.37 1.27 0.57
CA GLY A 45 -11.10 0.63 -0.71
C GLY A 45 -10.88 -0.86 -0.58
N PHE A 46 -10.46 -1.37 0.58
CA PHE A 46 -10.46 -2.82 0.80
C PHE A 46 -11.86 -3.43 0.62
N MET A 47 -12.88 -2.82 1.25
CA MET A 47 -14.27 -3.30 1.14
C MET A 47 -14.88 -3.05 -0.25
N GLU A 48 -14.45 -1.98 -0.93
CA GLU A 48 -14.91 -1.61 -2.27
C GLU A 48 -14.09 -2.26 -3.41
N ASN A 49 -13.13 -3.14 -3.09
CA ASN A 49 -12.20 -3.76 -4.04
C ASN A 49 -11.41 -2.76 -4.91
N LEU A 50 -11.02 -1.62 -4.33
CA LEU A 50 -10.21 -0.59 -4.99
C LEU A 50 -8.73 -0.92 -4.84
N THR A 51 -8.18 -1.62 -5.83
CA THR A 51 -6.78 -2.02 -5.85
C THR A 51 -6.03 -1.51 -7.06
N VAL A 52 -4.72 -1.36 -6.91
CA VAL A 52 -3.77 -1.01 -7.98
C VAL A 52 -2.55 -1.90 -7.88
N PRO A 53 -1.92 -2.28 -9.01
CA PRO A 53 -0.60 -2.89 -8.96
C PRO A 53 0.40 -1.89 -8.37
N LEU A 54 1.39 -2.40 -7.63
CA LEU A 54 2.51 -1.61 -7.15
C LEU A 54 3.78 -2.21 -7.71
N ASP A 55 4.39 -1.50 -8.66
CA ASP A 55 5.70 -1.84 -9.21
C ASP A 55 6.75 -0.86 -8.67
N ILE A 56 7.88 -1.40 -8.24
CA ILE A 56 9.02 -0.60 -7.77
C ILE A 56 9.59 0.27 -8.90
N ALA A 57 9.48 -0.18 -10.16
CA ALA A 57 9.96 0.56 -11.32
C ALA A 57 9.15 1.84 -11.59
N ASP A 58 7.86 1.86 -11.24
CA ASP A 58 6.96 3.00 -11.45
C ASP A 58 6.98 3.98 -10.26
N HIS A 59 7.67 3.63 -9.17
CA HIS A 59 7.54 4.26 -7.86
C HIS A 59 8.89 4.41 -7.15
N ASP A 60 9.97 4.65 -7.90
CA ASP A 60 11.34 4.73 -7.37
C ASP A 60 11.60 5.98 -6.51
N ASP A 61 10.79 7.02 -6.68
CA ASP A 61 10.86 8.31 -6.01
C ASP A 61 10.04 8.40 -4.71
N LEU A 62 9.18 7.43 -4.42
CA LEU A 62 8.24 7.47 -3.28
C LEU A 62 8.91 7.77 -1.94
N HIS A 63 10.13 7.31 -1.74
CA HIS A 63 10.88 7.55 -0.52
C HIS A 63 11.13 9.04 -0.21
N THR A 64 11.00 9.91 -1.22
CA THR A 64 11.14 11.37 -1.12
C THR A 64 9.81 12.12 -0.99
N ILE A 65 8.68 11.44 -1.17
CA ILE A 65 7.34 12.06 -1.24
C ILE A 65 6.62 11.91 0.10
N GLY A 66 6.10 13.01 0.63
CA GLY A 66 5.29 13.01 1.85
C GLY A 66 3.95 12.27 1.70
N GLY A 67 3.40 11.82 2.83
CA GLY A 67 2.09 11.18 2.90
C GLY A 67 2.06 9.75 2.36
N THR A 68 0.92 9.35 1.79
CA THR A 68 0.68 8.03 1.17
C THR A 68 0.02 8.13 -0.21
N ILE A 69 0.62 7.53 -1.23
CA ILE A 69 0.01 7.42 -2.57
C ILE A 69 -1.21 6.51 -2.61
N LEU A 70 -1.41 5.69 -1.57
CA LEU A 70 -2.59 4.84 -1.46
C LEU A 70 -3.81 5.61 -0.94
N PHE A 71 -3.65 6.85 -0.49
CA PHE A 71 -4.67 7.60 0.24
C PHE A 71 -5.14 6.89 1.53
N THR A 72 -5.97 7.55 2.32
CA THR A 72 -6.54 6.97 3.54
C THR A 72 -8.01 7.32 3.71
N SER A 73 -8.72 6.54 4.53
CA SER A 73 -10.09 6.81 4.97
C SER A 73 -10.26 6.53 6.46
N ARG A 74 -11.23 7.21 7.09
CA ARG A 74 -11.72 6.87 8.43
C ARG A 74 -12.87 5.87 8.30
N THR A 75 -12.52 4.63 7.95
CA THR A 75 -13.49 3.54 7.79
C THR A 75 -13.18 2.43 8.78
N ASN A 76 -14.19 2.05 9.55
CA ASN A 76 -14.11 0.91 10.45
C ASN A 76 -14.76 -0.31 9.77
N PRO A 77 -13.98 -1.34 9.37
CA PRO A 77 -14.52 -2.50 8.67
C PRO A 77 -15.41 -3.41 9.56
N LEU A 78 -15.48 -3.15 10.88
CA LEU A 78 -16.29 -3.93 11.81
C LEU A 78 -17.68 -3.32 12.07
N LEU A 79 -17.96 -2.13 11.54
CA LEU A 79 -19.24 -1.42 11.72
C LEU A 79 -20.17 -1.52 10.49
N LEU A 80 -19.78 -2.33 9.50
CA LEU A 80 -20.52 -2.64 8.28
C LEU A 80 -20.74 -4.15 8.23
#